data_AF-A0A7K3DMX1-F1
#
_entry.id   AF-A0A7K3DMX1-F1
#
_cell.length_a   1.000
_cell.length_b   1.000
_cell.length_c   1.000
_cell.angle_alpha   90.00
_cell.angle_beta   90.00
_cell.angle_gamma   90.00
#
_symmetry.space_group_name_H-M   'P 1'
#
loop_
_entity.id
_entity.type
_entity.pdbx_description
1 polymer ?
#
loop_
_entity_poly.entity_id
_entity_poly.type
_entity_poly.pdbx_seq_one_letter_code
_entity_poly.pdbx_strand_id
1 'polypeptide(L)'
;MAHHLADGIPPHLPMWQRVRRYAVPPSMIESAGRRRAVGDWAGACAAARVDLDLDLRAVRHRHGTDLADRLRADLRRLAPDLLRWHLPRIAPDGRLRPGLTVPLAHYGEPGGPPVQLVVRTMPVRADAGQRLSLALWAGPGGSPPGGHPHPHPHPDRRFRLDLHRHLWDAERSGDLAARAHADRTAEAELLLRAAGRTRGAFTVRLGARR
;
A
#
# COMPACT_ATOMS: atom_id res chain seq x y z
N MET A 1 5.38 -14.77 -42.53
CA MET A 1 5.58 -14.78 -41.07
C MET A 1 6.73 -13.84 -40.74
N ALA A 2 6.44 -12.56 -40.51
CA ALA A 2 7.42 -11.58 -40.04
C ALA A 2 6.99 -11.16 -38.64
N HIS A 3 7.80 -11.49 -37.65
CA HIS A 3 7.61 -11.03 -36.28
C HIS A 3 7.93 -9.53 -36.25
N HIS A 4 6.89 -8.71 -36.22
CA HIS A 4 7.00 -7.29 -35.97
C HIS A 4 7.53 -7.14 -34.53
N LEU A 5 8.84 -6.94 -34.40
CA LEU A 5 9.46 -6.49 -33.16
C LEU A 5 8.89 -5.10 -32.87
N ALA A 6 7.94 -5.04 -31.95
CA ALA A 6 7.44 -3.78 -31.43
C ALA A 6 8.54 -3.15 -30.57
N ASP A 7 9.54 -2.55 -31.19
CA ASP A 7 10.56 -1.68 -30.58
C ASP A 7 9.95 -0.31 -30.21
N GLY A 8 8.76 -0.34 -29.62
CA GLY A 8 8.15 0.81 -28.99
C GLY A 8 8.48 0.78 -27.50
N ILE A 9 9.15 1.82 -27.01
CA ILE A 9 9.15 2.16 -25.58
C ILE A 9 7.72 1.95 -25.05
N PRO A 10 7.50 1.08 -24.04
CA PRO A 10 6.16 0.84 -23.52
C PRO A 10 5.49 2.18 -23.18
N PRO A 11 4.20 2.39 -23.47
CA PRO A 11 3.56 3.71 -23.31
C PRO A 11 3.64 4.25 -21.87
N HIS A 12 3.89 3.38 -20.89
CA HIS A 12 4.09 3.73 -19.49
C HIS A 12 5.56 4.02 -19.10
N LEU A 13 6.55 3.73 -19.93
CA LEU A 13 7.96 3.91 -19.57
C LEU A 13 8.34 5.38 -19.33
N PRO A 14 7.91 6.37 -20.15
CA PRO A 14 8.13 7.79 -19.85
C PRO A 14 7.50 8.22 -18.53
N MET A 15 6.31 7.68 -18.21
CA MET A 15 5.64 7.90 -16.93
C MET A 15 6.51 7.38 -15.78
N TRP A 16 7.00 6.14 -15.85
CA TRP A 16 7.81 5.54 -14.78
C TRP A 16 9.18 6.20 -14.61
N GLN A 17 9.79 6.71 -15.68
CA GLN A 17 10.99 7.54 -15.58
C GLN A 17 10.72 8.82 -14.76
N ARG A 18 9.60 9.50 -14.99
CA ARG A 18 9.19 10.67 -14.17
C ARG A 18 8.91 10.27 -12.72
N VAL A 19 8.24 9.14 -12.50
CA VAL A 19 7.99 8.61 -11.15
C VAL A 19 9.32 8.37 -10.43
N ARG A 20 10.29 7.73 -11.07
CA ARG A 20 11.61 7.50 -10.50
C ARG A 20 12.37 8.81 -10.24
N ARG A 21 12.23 9.79 -11.11
CA ARG A 21 12.91 11.08 -10.98
C ARG A 21 12.34 11.96 -9.87
N TYR A 22 11.02 11.99 -9.71
CA TYR A 22 10.33 13.00 -8.88
C TYR A 22 9.45 12.45 -7.76
N ALA A 23 8.83 11.29 -7.96
CA ALA A 23 7.95 10.71 -6.95
C ALA A 23 8.74 9.87 -5.93
N VAL A 24 9.71 9.09 -6.40
CA VAL A 24 10.57 8.21 -5.58
C VAL A 24 12.05 8.36 -6.02
N PRO A 25 12.67 9.54 -5.80
CA PRO A 25 14.06 9.78 -6.17
C PRO A 25 15.04 8.91 -5.36
N PRO A 26 16.26 8.65 -5.86
CA PRO A 26 17.29 7.91 -5.11
C PRO A 26 17.55 8.46 -3.70
N SER A 27 17.57 9.80 -3.55
CA SER A 27 17.75 10.46 -2.26
C SER A 27 16.67 10.12 -1.23
N MET A 28 15.42 9.89 -1.66
CA MET A 28 14.33 9.45 -0.80
C MET A 28 14.58 8.02 -0.31
N ILE A 29 14.99 7.12 -1.20
CA ILE A 29 15.27 5.72 -0.87
C ILE A 29 16.43 5.62 0.11
N GLU A 30 17.51 6.36 -0.14
CA GLU A 30 18.66 6.38 0.76
C GLU A 30 18.29 6.94 2.13
N SER A 31 17.54 8.04 2.18
CA SER A 31 17.13 8.67 3.44
C SER A 31 16.19 7.76 4.24
N ALA A 32 15.19 7.18 3.58
CA ALA A 32 14.28 6.22 4.20
C ALA A 32 15.02 4.94 4.63
N GLY A 33 15.93 4.43 3.80
CA GLY A 33 16.76 3.26 4.10
C GLY A 33 17.65 3.46 5.32
N ARG A 34 18.35 4.60 5.42
CA ARG A 34 19.17 4.95 6.59
C ARG A 34 18.34 5.00 7.88
N ARG A 35 17.15 5.60 7.83
CA ARG A 35 16.21 5.66 8.96
C ARG A 35 15.72 4.27 9.38
N ARG A 36 15.36 3.43 8.41
CA ARG A 36 14.96 2.03 8.66
C ARG A 36 16.08 1.21 9.29
N ALA A 37 17.33 1.38 8.85
CA ALA A 37 18.48 0.64 9.37
C ALA A 37 18.71 0.85 10.87
N VAL A 38 18.33 2.01 11.41
CA VAL A 38 18.40 2.32 12.86
C VAL A 38 17.06 2.09 13.58
N GLY A 39 16.06 1.53 12.91
CA GLY A 39 14.73 1.25 13.45
C GLY A 39 13.80 2.47 13.59
N ASP A 40 14.17 3.63 13.01
CA ASP A 40 13.38 4.86 12.99
C ASP A 40 12.34 4.83 11.86
N TRP A 41 11.28 4.05 12.05
CA TRP A 41 10.19 3.91 11.09
C TRP A 41 9.43 5.23 10.86
N ALA A 42 9.30 6.08 11.88
CA ALA A 42 8.63 7.37 11.76
C ALA A 42 9.43 8.34 10.89
N GLY A 43 10.75 8.43 11.11
CA GLY A 43 11.65 9.19 10.27
C GLY A 43 11.74 8.65 8.84
N ALA A 44 11.63 7.33 8.65
CA ALA A 44 11.54 6.73 7.32
C ALA A 44 10.26 7.17 6.59
N CYS A 45 9.10 7.17 7.27
CA CYS A 45 7.83 7.65 6.73
C CYS A 45 7.92 9.13 6.33
N ALA A 46 8.47 9.98 7.21
CA ALA A 46 8.69 11.40 6.91
C ALA A 46 9.57 11.61 5.68
N ALA A 47 10.69 10.88 5.55
CA ALA A 47 11.57 10.94 4.39
C ALA A 47 10.86 10.56 3.08
N ALA A 48 9.87 9.66 3.15
CA ALA A 48 9.06 9.23 2.01
C ALA A 48 7.79 10.08 1.78
N ARG A 49 7.60 11.17 2.53
CA ARG A 49 6.39 12.02 2.51
C ARG A 49 5.12 11.25 2.85
N VAL A 50 5.23 10.38 3.84
CA VAL A 50 4.12 9.67 4.48
C VAL A 50 3.90 10.28 5.86
N ASP A 51 2.77 10.95 6.03
CA ASP A 51 2.33 11.54 7.28
C ASP A 51 1.72 10.45 8.16
N LEU A 52 1.99 10.47 9.46
CA LEU A 52 1.46 9.49 10.41
C LEU A 52 0.13 9.99 10.99
N ASP A 53 -0.92 9.23 10.78
CA ASP A 53 -2.28 9.43 11.33
C ASP A 53 -2.66 8.21 12.19
N LEU A 54 -1.75 7.82 13.08
CA LEU A 54 -1.95 6.76 14.06
C LEU A 54 -1.12 7.02 15.32
N ASP A 55 -1.70 6.73 16.48
CA ASP A 55 -1.03 6.83 17.78
C ASP A 55 -0.97 5.45 18.43
N LEU A 56 0.24 4.87 18.53
CA LEU A 56 0.46 3.56 19.14
C LEU A 56 -0.03 3.46 20.59
N ARG A 57 -0.01 4.57 21.34
CA ARG A 57 -0.51 4.60 22.71
C ARG A 57 -2.04 4.50 22.71
N ALA A 58 -2.71 5.30 21.89
CA ALA A 58 -4.17 5.22 21.71
C ALA A 58 -4.60 3.82 21.23
N VAL A 59 -3.82 3.22 20.32
CA VAL A 59 -4.05 1.85 19.84
C VAL A 59 -3.95 0.83 20.96
N ARG A 60 -2.90 0.88 21.77
CA ARG A 60 -2.74 -0.02 22.92
C ARG A 60 -3.89 0.12 23.91
N HIS A 61 -4.35 1.34 24.17
CA HIS A 61 -5.50 1.57 25.06
C HIS A 61 -6.81 1.02 24.50
N ARG A 62 -7.05 1.15 23.19
CA ARG A 62 -8.32 0.76 22.56
C ARG A 62 -8.37 -0.72 22.16
N HIS A 63 -7.26 -1.28 21.74
CA HIS A 63 -7.18 -2.60 21.10
C HIS A 63 -6.28 -3.59 21.83
N GLY A 64 -5.69 -3.18 22.96
CA GLY A 64 -4.81 -4.03 23.77
C GLY A 64 -3.36 -4.06 23.28
N THR A 65 -2.51 -4.65 24.12
CA THR A 65 -1.06 -4.74 23.90
C THR A 65 -0.72 -5.60 22.68
N ASP A 66 -1.38 -6.74 22.50
CA ASP A 66 -1.07 -7.67 21.41
C ASP A 66 -1.25 -7.04 20.02
N LEU A 67 -2.31 -6.25 19.81
CA LEU A 67 -2.51 -5.55 18.55
C LEU A 67 -1.46 -4.45 18.37
N ALA A 68 -1.16 -3.68 19.42
CA ALA A 68 -0.14 -2.64 19.38
C ALA A 68 1.25 -3.19 19.06
N ASP A 69 1.60 -4.36 19.58
CA ASP A 69 2.88 -5.02 19.35
C ASP A 69 2.97 -5.57 17.91
N ARG A 70 1.91 -6.22 17.41
CA ARG A 70 1.83 -6.65 15.99
C ARG A 70 1.96 -5.45 15.04
N LEU A 71 1.26 -4.36 15.34
CA LEU A 71 1.34 -3.13 14.56
C LEU A 71 2.74 -2.53 14.59
N ARG A 72 3.36 -2.44 15.77
CA ARG A 72 4.73 -1.92 15.92
C ARG A 72 5.74 -2.78 15.15
N ALA A 73 5.57 -4.11 15.14
CA ALA A 73 6.41 -5.01 14.36
C ALA A 73 6.28 -4.73 12.85
N ASP A 74 5.06 -4.59 12.34
CA ASP A 74 4.83 -4.28 10.92
C ASP A 74 5.34 -2.87 10.55
N LEU A 75 5.22 -1.87 11.43
CA LEU A 75 5.79 -0.53 11.22
C LEU A 75 7.33 -0.55 11.14
N ARG A 76 7.99 -1.40 11.93
CA ARG A 76 9.46 -1.55 11.86
C ARG A 76 9.94 -2.17 10.54
N ARG A 77 9.10 -2.98 9.90
CA ARG A 77 9.37 -3.61 8.60
C ARG A 77 8.99 -2.73 7.41
N LEU A 78 8.20 -1.69 7.62
CA LEU A 78 7.70 -0.81 6.57
C LEU A 78 8.84 -0.11 5.82
N ALA A 79 8.89 -0.30 4.50
CA ALA A 79 9.64 0.48 3.52
C ALA A 79 8.70 1.48 2.83
N PRO A 80 8.59 2.73 3.34
CA PRO A 80 7.58 3.68 2.84
C PRO A 80 7.90 4.22 1.45
N ASP A 81 9.18 4.23 1.05
CA ASP A 81 9.64 4.54 -0.30
C ASP A 81 9.23 3.45 -1.31
N LEU A 82 9.34 2.17 -0.91
CA LEU A 82 8.86 1.02 -1.68
C LEU A 82 7.32 1.02 -1.78
N LEU A 83 6.63 1.24 -0.67
CA LEU A 83 5.17 1.40 -0.65
C LEU A 83 4.75 2.47 -1.65
N ARG A 84 5.37 3.65 -1.58
CA ARG A 84 5.08 4.78 -2.47
C ARG A 84 5.29 4.42 -3.94
N TRP A 85 6.32 3.63 -4.25
CA TRP A 85 6.57 3.17 -5.62
C TRP A 85 5.39 2.36 -6.18
N HIS A 86 4.84 1.44 -5.37
CA HIS A 86 3.79 0.50 -5.78
C HIS A 86 2.36 1.01 -5.65
N LEU A 87 2.15 2.20 -5.09
CA LEU A 87 0.81 2.76 -5.00
C LEU A 87 0.19 3.06 -6.37
N PRO A 88 -1.14 2.95 -6.51
CA PRO A 88 -1.81 3.17 -7.79
C PRO A 88 -1.57 4.58 -8.33
N ARG A 89 -1.30 4.68 -9.64
CA ARG A 89 -0.98 5.94 -10.33
C ARG A 89 -1.88 6.17 -11.54
N ILE A 90 -2.01 7.43 -11.92
CA ILE A 90 -2.76 7.88 -13.09
C ILE A 90 -1.76 8.36 -14.14
N ALA A 91 -1.93 7.87 -15.37
CA ALA A 91 -1.20 8.32 -16.55
C ALA A 91 -1.70 9.71 -17.03
N PRO A 92 -0.90 10.50 -17.74
CA PRO A 92 0.45 10.19 -18.22
C PRO A 92 1.56 10.56 -17.23
N ASP A 93 1.27 11.40 -16.23
CA ASP A 93 2.29 12.00 -15.36
C ASP A 93 2.75 11.11 -14.22
N GLY A 94 2.03 10.01 -13.95
CA GLY A 94 2.38 9.06 -12.91
C GLY A 94 2.10 9.57 -11.50
N ARG A 95 1.17 10.52 -11.37
CA ARG A 95 0.69 10.99 -10.06
C ARG A 95 -0.06 9.85 -9.37
N LEU A 96 0.11 9.73 -8.06
CA LEU A 96 -0.69 8.87 -7.20
C LEU A 96 -2.17 9.16 -7.42
N ARG A 97 -2.94 8.08 -7.57
CA ARG A 97 -4.38 8.12 -7.70
C ARG A 97 -4.97 8.66 -6.39
N PRO A 98 -5.71 9.78 -6.42
CA PRO A 98 -6.20 10.45 -5.22
C PRO A 98 -7.41 9.73 -4.61
N GLY A 99 -7.66 9.97 -3.33
CA GLY A 99 -8.87 9.51 -2.63
C GLY A 99 -8.95 7.99 -2.43
N LEU A 100 -7.81 7.30 -2.33
CA LEU A 100 -7.76 5.86 -2.05
C LEU A 100 -7.53 5.62 -0.57
N THR A 101 -8.16 4.58 -0.04
CA THR A 101 -7.77 3.90 1.20
C THR A 101 -7.30 2.50 0.82
N VAL A 102 -6.01 2.23 0.96
CA VAL A 102 -5.39 0.97 0.54
C VAL A 102 -4.95 0.17 1.77
N PRO A 103 -5.47 -1.05 1.99
CA PRO A 103 -5.06 -1.90 3.11
C PRO A 103 -3.63 -2.43 2.92
N LEU A 104 -2.87 -2.43 4.01
CA LEU A 104 -1.49 -2.95 4.09
C LEU A 104 -1.40 -4.18 5.00
N ALA A 105 -2.17 -4.22 6.08
CA ALA A 105 -2.21 -5.36 7.01
C ALA A 105 -3.56 -5.41 7.73
N HIS A 106 -3.98 -6.62 8.11
CA HIS A 106 -5.19 -6.86 8.88
C HIS A 106 -4.80 -7.31 10.29
N TYR A 107 -5.46 -6.73 11.30
CA TYR A 107 -5.34 -7.08 12.70
C TYR A 107 -6.74 -7.34 13.23
N GLY A 108 -7.00 -8.55 13.68
CA GLY A 108 -8.32 -8.93 14.17
C GLY A 108 -8.46 -10.43 14.15
N GLU A 109 -9.16 -10.92 15.15
CA GLU A 109 -9.54 -12.34 15.21
C GLU A 109 -10.73 -12.59 14.27
N PRO A 110 -10.86 -13.82 13.74
CA PRO A 110 -12.04 -14.21 12.97
C PRO A 110 -13.32 -13.90 13.75
N GLY A 111 -14.18 -13.04 13.20
CA GLY A 111 -15.46 -12.63 13.82
C GLY A 111 -15.41 -11.36 14.67
N GLY A 112 -14.24 -10.78 14.93
CA GLY A 112 -14.09 -9.47 15.58
C GLY A 112 -14.25 -8.29 14.60
N PRO A 113 -14.39 -7.05 15.11
CA PRO A 113 -14.41 -5.86 14.24
C PRO A 113 -13.08 -5.74 13.50
N PRO A 114 -13.09 -5.51 12.18
CA PRO A 114 -11.86 -5.48 11.39
C PRO A 114 -11.04 -4.23 11.76
N VAL A 115 -9.79 -4.43 12.15
CA VAL A 115 -8.78 -3.36 12.28
C VAL A 115 -7.74 -3.57 11.18
N GLN A 116 -7.40 -2.52 10.45
CA GLN A 116 -6.49 -2.61 9.30
C GLN A 116 -5.49 -1.45 9.34
N LEU A 117 -4.22 -1.75 9.11
CA LEU A 117 -3.26 -0.73 8.71
C LEU A 117 -3.57 -0.34 7.27
N VAL A 118 -3.78 0.95 7.03
CA VAL A 118 -4.09 1.48 5.71
C VAL A 118 -3.15 2.63 5.35
N VAL A 119 -2.90 2.79 4.06
CA VAL A 119 -2.34 4.02 3.51
C VAL A 119 -3.40 4.75 2.71
N ARG A 120 -3.46 6.07 2.87
CA ARG A 120 -4.43 6.95 2.23
C ARG A 120 -3.73 7.89 1.27
N THR A 121 -4.31 8.04 0.08
CA THR A 121 -3.92 9.11 -0.84
C THR A 121 -4.88 10.28 -0.66
N MET A 122 -4.33 11.48 -0.55
CA MET A 122 -5.13 12.68 -0.33
C MET A 122 -6.15 12.88 -1.48
N PRO A 123 -7.36 13.40 -1.19
CA PRO A 123 -8.34 13.70 -2.23
C PRO A 123 -7.82 14.84 -3.13
N VAL A 124 -8.32 14.92 -4.37
CA VAL A 124 -7.89 15.93 -5.38
C VAL A 124 -7.92 17.36 -4.85
N ARG A 125 -8.89 17.66 -3.97
CA ARG A 125 -9.13 19.01 -3.42
C ARG A 125 -8.20 19.37 -2.27
N ALA A 126 -7.52 18.39 -1.67
CA ALA A 126 -6.50 18.68 -0.69
C ALA A 126 -5.24 19.07 -1.45
N ASP A 127 -4.84 20.34 -1.38
CA ASP A 127 -3.56 20.82 -1.92
C ASP A 127 -2.38 20.29 -1.08
N ALA A 128 -2.25 18.97 -1.03
CA ALA A 128 -1.38 18.24 -0.11
C ALA A 128 -0.21 17.57 -0.86
N GLY A 129 0.12 18.00 -2.07
CA GLY A 129 1.41 17.68 -2.70
C GLY A 129 1.80 16.20 -2.80
N GLN A 130 0.88 15.32 -3.25
CA GLN A 130 1.14 13.87 -3.41
C GLN A 130 1.66 13.20 -2.11
N ARG A 131 1.27 13.76 -0.95
CA ARG A 131 1.48 13.16 0.37
C ARG A 131 0.54 11.97 0.58
N LEU A 132 1.01 11.09 1.43
CA LEU A 132 0.30 9.89 1.87
C LEU A 132 0.05 10.01 3.35
N SER A 133 -1.02 9.42 3.85
CA SER A 133 -1.27 9.28 5.28
C SER A 133 -1.29 7.80 5.65
N LEU A 134 -0.52 7.40 6.66
CA LEU A 134 -0.55 6.07 7.22
C LEU A 134 -1.46 6.07 8.45
N ALA A 135 -2.51 5.26 8.45
CA ALA A 135 -3.55 5.29 9.48
C ALA A 135 -4.03 3.89 9.85
N LEU A 136 -4.75 3.79 10.96
CA LEU A 136 -5.58 2.63 11.24
C LEU A 136 -7.01 2.87 10.79
N TRP A 137 -7.57 1.90 10.09
CA TRP A 137 -8.98 1.83 9.78
C TRP A 137 -9.63 0.78 10.67
N ALA A 138 -10.73 1.15 11.33
CA ALA A 138 -11.59 0.23 12.05
C ALA A 138 -12.97 0.25 11.39
N GLY A 139 -13.64 -0.90 11.31
CA GLY A 139 -14.98 -1.03 10.72
C GLY A 139 -16.04 -0.09 11.32
N PRO A 140 -17.24 -0.02 10.71
CA PRO A 140 -18.34 0.80 11.23
C PRO A 140 -18.57 0.48 12.73
N GLY A 141 -18.37 1.49 13.59
CA GLY A 141 -18.32 1.35 15.06
C GLY A 141 -16.97 1.72 15.70
N GLY A 142 -15.92 1.92 14.88
CA GLY A 142 -14.55 2.21 15.31
C GLY A 142 -14.13 3.68 15.39
N SER A 143 -14.96 4.63 14.94
CA SER A 143 -14.57 6.05 14.93
C SER A 143 -14.41 6.62 16.35
N PRO A 144 -13.42 7.49 16.59
CA PRO A 144 -13.28 8.18 17.88
C PRO A 144 -14.45 9.16 18.10
N PRO A 145 -14.93 9.35 19.34
CA PRO A 145 -15.77 10.51 19.67
C PRO A 145 -14.93 11.78 19.48
N GLY A 146 -15.31 12.64 18.54
CA GLY A 146 -14.65 13.93 18.27
C GLY A 146 -13.80 14.01 17.00
N GLY A 147 -13.67 12.94 16.21
CA GLY A 147 -13.10 13.03 14.86
C GLY A 147 -14.10 13.66 13.89
N HIS A 148 -13.65 14.58 13.03
CA HIS A 148 -14.50 15.18 12.00
C HIS A 148 -15.27 14.11 11.20
N PRO A 149 -16.58 14.33 10.90
CA PRO A 149 -17.47 13.33 10.31
C PRO A 149 -17.24 13.18 8.79
N HIS A 150 -15.99 12.93 8.39
CA HIS A 150 -15.72 12.48 7.03
C HIS A 150 -15.81 10.96 7.00
N PRO A 151 -16.76 10.37 6.27
CA PRO A 151 -16.79 8.92 6.08
C PRO A 151 -15.49 8.52 5.40
N HIS A 152 -14.57 7.91 6.14
CA HIS A 152 -13.34 7.39 5.56
C HIS A 152 -13.74 6.29 4.59
N PRO A 153 -13.46 6.43 3.29
CA PRO A 153 -13.88 5.44 2.31
C PRO A 153 -13.30 4.08 2.72
N HIS A 154 -14.17 3.08 2.71
CA HIS A 154 -13.83 1.70 3.04
C HIS A 154 -12.58 1.28 2.23
N PRO A 155 -11.66 0.48 2.83
CA PRO A 155 -10.53 -0.09 2.11
C PRO A 155 -10.92 -0.61 0.72
N ASP A 156 -10.23 -0.13 -0.31
CA ASP A 156 -10.55 -0.41 -1.71
C ASP A 156 -10.31 -1.89 -1.99
N ARG A 157 -11.36 -2.58 -2.44
CA ARG A 157 -11.32 -4.02 -2.73
C ARG A 157 -10.42 -4.38 -3.92
N ARG A 158 -10.06 -3.40 -4.76
CA ARG A 158 -9.21 -3.59 -5.95
C ARG A 158 -7.72 -3.52 -5.65
N PHE A 159 -7.31 -2.79 -4.62
CA PHE A 159 -5.90 -2.57 -4.29
C PHE A 159 -5.59 -3.28 -2.97
N ARG A 160 -5.22 -4.56 -3.05
CA ARG A 160 -5.05 -5.46 -1.90
C ARG A 160 -3.58 -5.61 -1.49
N LEU A 161 -2.92 -4.51 -1.12
CA LEU A 161 -1.52 -4.54 -0.70
C LEU A 161 -1.31 -5.35 0.61
N ASP A 162 -2.38 -5.63 1.33
CA ASP A 162 -2.44 -6.57 2.46
C ASP A 162 -2.09 -8.01 2.08
N LEU A 163 -2.37 -8.41 0.85
CA LEU A 163 -2.01 -9.73 0.32
C LEU A 163 -0.61 -9.74 -0.30
N HIS A 164 0.00 -8.57 -0.48
CA HIS A 164 1.25 -8.35 -1.19
C HIS A 164 2.28 -7.62 -0.34
N ARG A 165 2.62 -8.19 0.82
CA ARG A 165 3.61 -7.61 1.75
C ARG A 165 4.92 -7.21 1.07
N HIS A 166 5.40 -7.98 0.11
CA HIS A 166 6.60 -7.67 -0.69
C HIS A 166 6.59 -6.30 -1.41
N LEU A 167 5.44 -5.63 -1.52
CA LEU A 167 5.32 -4.29 -2.09
C LEU A 167 5.57 -3.16 -1.08
N TRP A 168 5.74 -3.46 0.20
CA TRP A 168 5.93 -2.44 1.25
C TRP A 168 6.75 -2.91 2.46
N ASP A 169 6.91 -4.21 2.67
CA ASP A 169 7.68 -4.82 3.75
C ASP A 169 9.12 -5.09 3.25
N ALA A 170 10.08 -4.46 3.92
CA ALA A 170 11.50 -4.55 3.56
C ALA A 170 12.06 -5.97 3.68
N GLU A 171 11.56 -6.78 4.61
CA GLU A 171 12.01 -8.17 4.80
C GLU A 171 11.46 -9.09 3.70
N ARG A 172 10.40 -8.66 3.02
CA ARG A 172 9.72 -9.43 1.96
C ARG A 172 9.97 -8.89 0.56
N SER A 173 10.73 -7.80 0.41
CA SER A 173 10.96 -7.18 -0.91
C SER A 173 11.71 -8.09 -1.89
N GLY A 174 12.46 -9.09 -1.39
CA GLY A 174 13.08 -10.12 -2.23
C GLY A 174 12.07 -10.93 -3.07
N ASP A 175 10.81 -11.07 -2.60
CA ASP A 175 9.76 -11.80 -3.30
C ASP A 175 9.28 -11.05 -4.58
N LEU A 176 9.67 -9.78 -4.78
CA LEU A 176 9.33 -8.98 -5.97
C LEU A 176 9.75 -9.66 -7.27
N ALA A 177 10.99 -10.15 -7.34
CA ALA A 177 11.52 -10.76 -8.56
C ALA A 177 10.77 -12.04 -8.90
N ALA A 178 10.53 -12.91 -7.91
CA ALA A 178 9.77 -14.14 -8.09
C ALA A 178 8.33 -13.86 -8.55
N ARG A 179 7.70 -12.82 -8.00
CA ARG A 179 6.31 -12.45 -8.34
C ARG A 179 6.16 -11.67 -9.63
N ALA A 180 7.18 -10.94 -10.07
CA ALA A 180 7.17 -10.28 -11.38
C ALA A 180 7.04 -11.29 -12.53
N HIS A 181 7.48 -12.53 -12.31
CA HIS A 181 7.40 -13.63 -13.26
C HIS A 181 6.33 -14.67 -12.90
N ALA A 182 5.52 -14.44 -11.86
CA ALA A 182 4.49 -15.38 -11.44
C ALA A 182 3.32 -15.39 -12.43
N ASP A 183 2.78 -16.58 -12.70
CA ASP A 183 1.57 -16.73 -13.49
C ASP A 183 0.32 -16.24 -12.72
N ARG A 184 -0.68 -15.77 -13.45
CA ARG A 184 -1.96 -15.24 -12.94
C ARG A 184 -2.72 -16.24 -12.07
N THR A 185 -2.47 -17.52 -12.23
CA THR A 185 -3.05 -18.59 -11.41
C THR A 185 -2.66 -18.47 -9.94
N ALA A 186 -1.39 -18.18 -9.65
CA ALA A 186 -0.91 -18.01 -8.28
C ALA A 186 -1.56 -16.80 -7.58
N GLU A 187 -1.84 -15.75 -8.36
CA GLU A 187 -2.54 -14.56 -7.89
C GLU A 187 -4.03 -14.84 -7.60
N ALA A 188 -4.69 -15.59 -8.48
CA ALA A 188 -6.08 -16.00 -8.27
C ALA A 188 -6.24 -16.87 -7.02
N GLU A 189 -5.32 -17.80 -6.76
CA GLU A 189 -5.33 -18.61 -5.53
C GLU A 189 -5.21 -17.76 -4.26
N LEU A 190 -4.35 -16.74 -4.28
CA LEU A 190 -4.19 -15.82 -3.16
C LEU A 190 -5.50 -15.08 -2.84
N LEU A 191 -6.18 -14.59 -3.88
CA LEU A 191 -7.47 -13.90 -3.76
C LEU A 191 -8.59 -14.84 -3.28
N LEU A 192 -8.62 -16.09 -3.77
CA LEU A 192 -9.59 -17.10 -3.32
C LEU A 192 -9.39 -17.42 -1.84
N ARG A 193 -8.15 -17.67 -1.40
CA ARG A 193 -7.83 -17.93 0.01
C ARG A 193 -8.24 -16.75 0.89
N ALA A 194 -7.97 -15.51 0.44
CA ALA A 194 -8.39 -14.30 1.15
C ALA A 194 -9.92 -14.16 1.25
N ALA A 195 -10.67 -14.75 0.31
CA ALA A 195 -12.13 -14.82 0.34
C ALA A 195 -12.67 -16.03 1.12
N GLY A 196 -11.80 -16.79 1.82
CA GLY A 196 -12.17 -18.00 2.55
C GLY A 196 -12.49 -19.20 1.64
N ARG A 197 -12.03 -19.17 0.38
CA ARG A 197 -12.27 -20.24 -0.61
C ARG A 197 -10.98 -21.00 -0.88
N THR A 198 -11.04 -22.32 -0.83
CA THR A 198 -9.90 -23.20 -1.14
C THR A 198 -9.75 -23.45 -2.64
N ARG A 199 -10.86 -23.39 -3.40
CA ARG A 199 -10.93 -23.50 -4.86
C ARG A 199 -12.08 -22.66 -5.41
N GLY A 200 -12.05 -22.34 -6.70
CA GLY A 200 -13.15 -21.66 -7.38
C GLY A 200 -12.77 -21.16 -8.76
N ALA A 201 -13.78 -20.94 -9.60
CA ALA A 201 -13.58 -20.25 -10.87
C ALA A 201 -13.29 -18.76 -10.63
N PHE A 202 -12.38 -18.20 -11.43
CA PHE A 202 -12.09 -16.77 -11.44
C PHE A 202 -12.14 -16.25 -12.87
N THR A 203 -12.53 -14.99 -13.02
CA THR A 203 -12.56 -14.32 -14.33
C THR A 203 -11.51 -13.23 -14.34
N VAL A 204 -10.57 -13.32 -15.29
CA VAL A 204 -9.58 -12.25 -15.50
C VAL A 204 -10.14 -11.27 -16.50
N ARG A 205 -10.48 -10.06 -16.04
CA ARG A 205 -10.80 -8.97 -16.95
C ARG A 205 -9.50 -8.33 -17.42
N LEU A 206 -9.10 -8.65 -18.64
CA LEU A 206 -8.03 -7.93 -19.32
C LEU A 206 -8.55 -6.52 -19.62
N GLY A 207 -8.02 -5.51 -18.93
CA GLY A 207 -8.31 -4.12 -19.26
C GLY A 207 -7.92 -3.85 -20.72
N ALA A 208 -8.68 -2.99 -21.42
CA ALA A 208 -8.26 -2.52 -22.72
C ALA A 208 -6.87 -1.91 -22.58
N ARG A 209 -5.87 -2.52 -23.24
CA ARG A 209 -4.53 -1.93 -23.38
C ARG A 209 -4.74 -0.59 -24.12
N ARG A 210 -4.63 0.52 -23.40
CA ARG A 210 -4.51 1.86 -23.98
C ARG A 210 -3.15 2.39 -23.59
#